data_AF-A0A850GGD0-F1
#
_entry.id   AF-A0A850GGD0-F1
#
_cell.length_a   1.000
_cell.length_b   1.000
_cell.length_c   1.000
_cell.angle_alpha   90.00
_cell.angle_beta   90.00
_cell.angle_gamma   90.00
#
_symmetry.space_group_name_H-M   'P 1'
#
loop_
_entity.id
_entity.type
_entity.pdbx_description
1 polymer ?
#
loop_
_entity_poly.entity_id
_entity_poly.type
_entity_poly.pdbx_seq_one_letter_code
_entity_poly.pdbx_strand_id
1 'polypeptide(L)'
;MAMTKPALPPILGAYLVAAAALCSTSACIEALEVDEDLPQAELALEETRRVELRYLRFDVEGFEQRLGLEELRALPQTTLDGVWLLDLELTPLVHNALTQLRELPSDEAAELSVAAQNMRRLLAMTPDNADLSGTSIEELIGLSQAVGLPPARALADIFEIGINDTFIPIAANTQAVVEGLIASHPATQLRDGPIDDEHPDGKWAVAPNSLPITLGDVVNNFDGLAERFGPVETEFGTHPGFISEAEGFSVVEEAFEMVVKVNLNALPYKGVDMTDASHTSVNSVASQIADVFPVDDPDWMQVDGLVEDPSISLMTVVMVENDAYIAAGDDQEPAPLGNSPVWDLPPWEFERVVAEMTVLAAAEISDHCVEYDLGTGVQAFSACIDADHWIVFETFNNVGSPPPPAYAWDTILELAQVRQHDGGLGEGEADIAFSLTDVPLGVSSADIVEEIRSNLAADPVALEDLAENLLDNSDGFSDFYYWKPAPGAAEAIVGDWLFFVTEDDIPVDDSGPERPYAYANPGFFADAGLSQKLSSTELIDGDDSHEKIRVAPGDTLYVEDDVGRVYCIEVLEKPSPNRLDLDLTRVK
;
A
#
# COMPACT_ATOMS: atom_id res chain seq x y z
N MET A 1 -5.75 79.72 -28.66
CA MET A 1 -6.99 80.38 -28.20
C MET A 1 -7.70 79.34 -27.33
N ALA A 2 -7.54 79.42 -26.01
CA ALA A 2 -8.59 79.91 -25.08
C ALA A 2 -9.78 78.92 -25.09
N MET A 3 -10.18 78.27 -24.00
CA MET A 3 -10.50 78.79 -22.66
C MET A 3 -10.82 77.56 -21.76
N THR A 4 -10.14 77.41 -20.62
CA THR A 4 -10.66 77.59 -19.24
C THR A 4 -11.63 76.55 -18.70
N LYS A 5 -11.18 75.78 -17.69
CA LYS A 5 -12.03 75.36 -16.56
C LYS A 5 -11.80 76.35 -15.40
N PRO A 6 -12.85 76.86 -14.73
CA PRO A 6 -12.71 77.72 -13.55
C PRO A 6 -12.68 76.90 -12.23
N ALA A 7 -11.68 77.20 -11.39
CA ALA A 7 -11.72 77.59 -9.96
C ALA A 7 -13.07 77.50 -9.20
N LEU A 8 -13.22 77.20 -7.90
CA LEU A 8 -12.44 77.30 -6.62
C LEU A 8 -13.47 76.89 -5.48
N PRO A 9 -13.25 76.90 -4.12
CA PRO A 9 -12.08 76.98 -3.23
C PRO A 9 -12.23 76.08 -1.93
N PRO A 10 -11.83 76.46 -0.68
CA PRO A 10 -10.81 75.70 0.09
C PRO A 10 -11.13 75.47 1.60
N ILE A 11 -10.81 74.30 2.18
CA ILE A 11 -10.63 74.16 3.65
C ILE A 11 -9.57 73.07 3.85
N LEU A 12 -8.28 73.37 3.88
CA LEU A 12 -7.46 73.79 5.03
C LEU A 12 -7.75 73.08 6.36
N GLY A 13 -6.84 72.18 6.73
CA GLY A 13 -6.29 72.10 8.08
C GLY A 13 -7.03 71.25 9.10
N ALA A 14 -6.60 70.00 9.28
CA ALA A 14 -6.69 69.32 10.59
C ALA A 14 -5.88 68.02 10.74
N TYR A 15 -5.51 67.28 9.69
CA TYR A 15 -5.02 65.89 9.87
C TYR A 15 -3.56 65.61 9.48
N LEU A 16 -2.71 66.63 9.41
CA LEU A 16 -1.30 66.48 9.03
C LEU A 16 -0.30 66.59 10.20
N VAL A 17 -0.77 66.43 11.44
CA VAL A 17 0.10 66.44 12.65
C VAL A 17 0.05 65.11 13.44
N ALA A 18 -0.82 64.16 13.10
CA ALA A 18 -0.90 62.88 13.82
C ALA A 18 -0.10 61.72 13.18
N ALA A 19 0.29 61.82 11.90
CA ALA A 19 0.98 60.73 11.18
C ALA A 19 2.53 60.83 11.24
N ALA A 20 3.08 61.93 11.79
CA ALA A 20 4.53 62.13 11.91
C ALA A 20 5.08 61.84 13.32
N ALA A 21 4.24 61.35 14.25
CA ALA A 21 4.62 61.05 15.64
C ALA A 21 4.60 59.55 15.98
N LEU A 22 4.26 58.66 15.04
CA LEU A 22 4.28 57.20 15.24
C LEU A 22 5.41 56.48 14.48
N CYS A 23 6.28 57.20 13.76
CA CYS A 23 7.46 56.62 13.10
C CYS A 23 8.78 56.82 13.88
N SER A 24 8.70 57.11 15.19
CA SER A 24 9.89 57.37 16.03
C SER A 24 9.99 56.51 17.29
N THR A 25 9.30 55.36 17.32
CA THR A 25 9.62 54.25 18.23
C THR A 25 10.06 53.04 17.44
N SER A 26 11.16 53.21 16.68
CA SER A 26 12.05 52.09 16.39
C SER A 26 12.69 51.67 17.72
N ALA A 27 11.94 50.91 18.52
CA ALA A 27 12.57 49.98 19.43
C ALA A 27 13.35 49.03 18.52
N CYS A 28 14.68 49.09 18.59
CA CYS A 28 15.52 48.03 18.05
C CYS A 28 14.99 46.74 18.69
N ILE A 29 14.33 45.89 17.90
CA ILE A 29 14.24 44.49 18.25
C ILE A 29 15.69 44.04 18.17
N GLU A 30 16.28 43.84 19.35
CA GLU A 30 17.59 43.22 19.49
C GLU A 30 17.54 41.93 18.67
N ALA A 31 18.51 41.74 17.77
CA ALA A 31 18.58 40.51 17.00
C ALA A 31 18.55 39.35 18.01
N LEU A 32 17.68 38.36 17.77
CA LEU A 32 17.71 37.12 18.53
C LEU A 32 19.04 36.44 18.17
N GLU A 33 20.10 36.74 18.91
CA GLU A 33 21.31 35.94 18.88
C GLU A 33 20.94 34.62 19.56
N VAL A 34 20.80 33.57 18.77
CA VAL A 34 20.84 32.20 19.29
C VAL A 34 22.30 32.00 19.68
N ASP A 35 22.59 32.13 20.98
CA ASP A 35 23.88 31.71 21.52
C ASP A 35 24.00 30.20 21.23
N GLU A 36 24.89 29.82 20.31
CA GLU A 36 25.31 28.43 20.19
C GLU A 36 26.00 28.06 21.50
N ASP A 37 25.33 27.25 22.33
CA ASP A 37 25.93 26.71 23.55
C ASP A 37 27.15 25.88 23.13
N LEU A 38 28.35 26.39 23.43
CA LEU A 38 29.58 25.66 23.17
C LEU A 38 29.53 24.30 23.87
N PRO A 39 29.98 23.20 23.24
CA PRO A 39 29.93 21.87 23.85
C PRO A 39 30.63 21.91 25.20
N GLN A 40 29.87 21.61 26.25
CA GLN A 40 30.38 21.65 27.61
C GLN A 40 31.16 20.37 27.89
N ALA A 41 32.12 20.42 28.81
CA ALA A 41 32.80 19.21 29.25
C ALA A 41 31.81 18.35 30.05
N GLU A 42 31.89 17.02 29.95
CA GLU A 42 31.11 16.09 30.79
C GLU A 42 31.17 16.49 32.29
N LEU A 43 30.06 16.38 33.01
CA LEU A 43 30.00 16.60 34.46
C LEU A 43 30.91 15.61 35.19
N ALA A 44 31.86 16.15 35.96
CA ALA A 44 32.66 15.36 36.86
C ALA A 44 31.82 14.86 38.05
N LEU A 45 32.28 13.78 38.70
CA LEU A 45 31.66 13.28 39.92
C LEU A 45 31.67 14.38 41.02
N GLU A 46 30.53 14.56 41.68
CA GLU A 46 30.25 15.63 42.65
C GLU A 46 30.25 17.06 42.07
N GLU A 47 30.35 17.21 40.74
CA GLU A 47 30.15 18.50 40.08
C GLU A 47 28.65 18.79 39.98
N THR A 48 28.26 20.01 40.37
CA THR A 48 26.91 20.52 40.23
C THR A 48 26.86 21.58 39.14
N ARG A 49 25.92 21.45 38.20
CA ARG A 49 25.60 22.49 37.21
C ARG A 49 24.13 22.87 37.32
N ARG A 50 23.87 24.15 37.09
CA ARG A 50 22.51 24.69 37.08
C ARG A 50 21.98 24.72 35.67
N VAL A 51 20.72 24.32 35.50
CA VAL A 51 20.00 24.35 34.23
C VAL A 51 18.66 25.06 34.43
N GLU A 52 18.28 25.91 33.49
CA GLU A 52 16.98 26.59 33.47
C GLU A 52 16.14 26.01 32.32
N LEU A 53 15.11 25.23 32.67
CA LEU A 53 14.13 24.74 31.70
C LEU A 53 12.99 25.74 31.53
N ARG A 54 12.58 25.95 30.29
CA ARG A 54 11.51 26.88 29.92
C ARG A 54 10.33 26.09 29.38
N TYR A 55 9.14 26.41 29.87
CA TYR A 55 7.91 25.92 29.28
C TYR A 55 7.70 26.62 27.93
N LEU A 56 7.76 25.84 26.86
CA LEU A 56 7.42 26.24 25.50
C LEU A 56 6.24 25.39 25.06
N ARG A 57 5.09 26.05 24.87
CA ARG A 57 3.92 25.44 24.26
C ARG A 57 3.22 26.49 23.41
N PHE A 58 3.03 26.16 22.15
CA PHE A 58 2.28 26.90 21.17
C PHE A 58 1.42 25.90 20.40
N ASP A 59 0.30 25.53 21.02
CA ASP A 59 -0.69 24.63 20.43
C ASP A 59 -1.31 25.31 19.21
N VAL A 60 -1.20 24.65 18.07
CA VAL A 60 -1.81 25.05 16.81
C VAL A 60 -2.88 24.01 16.47
N GLU A 61 -4.10 24.48 16.22
CA GLU A 61 -5.20 23.64 15.75
C GLU A 61 -5.37 23.84 14.24
N GLY A 62 -5.54 22.74 13.50
CA GLY A 62 -5.78 22.74 12.06
C GLY A 62 -4.63 23.37 11.27
N PHE A 63 -3.38 23.17 11.71
CA PHE A 63 -2.22 23.60 10.95
C PHE A 63 -2.13 22.80 9.66
N GLU A 64 -2.16 23.48 8.52
CA GLU A 64 -2.06 22.83 7.21
C GLU A 64 -0.59 22.66 6.82
N GLN A 65 -0.15 21.40 6.72
CA GLN A 65 1.08 21.04 6.06
C GLN A 65 0.76 20.70 4.59
N ARG A 66 1.55 21.25 3.67
CA ARG A 66 1.48 20.96 2.24
C ARG A 66 2.69 20.13 1.86
N LEU A 67 2.44 18.98 1.24
CA LEU A 67 3.43 17.98 0.88
C LEU A 67 3.34 17.74 -0.63
N GLY A 68 4.26 18.35 -1.37
CA GLY A 68 4.52 18.01 -2.76
C GLY A 68 5.42 16.77 -2.87
N LEU A 69 5.62 16.30 -4.10
CA LEU A 69 6.46 15.13 -4.37
C LEU A 69 7.92 15.28 -3.90
N GLU A 70 8.48 16.48 -3.96
CA GLU A 70 9.86 16.72 -3.49
C GLU A 70 9.98 16.51 -1.98
N GLU A 71 9.00 16.98 -1.22
CA GLU A 71 8.95 16.86 0.23
C GLU A 71 8.70 15.40 0.65
N LEU A 72 7.77 14.70 -0.03
CA LEU A 72 7.52 13.29 0.23
C LEU A 72 8.73 12.41 -0.10
N ARG A 73 9.46 12.70 -1.18
CA ARG A 73 10.70 11.96 -1.55
C ARG A 73 11.87 12.22 -0.60
N ALA A 74 11.79 13.25 0.24
CA ALA A 74 12.82 13.51 1.24
C ALA A 74 12.62 12.65 2.50
N LEU A 75 11.47 12.01 2.67
CA LEU A 75 11.19 11.13 3.79
C LEU A 75 11.94 9.79 3.66
N PRO A 76 12.25 9.12 4.79
CA PRO A 76 12.80 7.77 4.80
C PRO A 76 11.93 6.80 3.99
N GLN A 77 12.55 5.89 3.24
CA GLN A 77 11.81 4.93 2.42
C GLN A 77 10.98 3.98 3.30
N THR A 78 11.49 3.64 4.49
CA THR A 78 10.78 2.82 5.48
C THR A 78 9.47 3.46 5.91
N THR A 79 9.45 4.78 6.10
CA THR A 79 8.23 5.53 6.43
C THR A 79 7.25 5.51 5.26
N LEU A 80 7.72 5.74 4.04
CA LEU A 80 6.88 5.72 2.85
C LEU A 80 6.25 4.34 2.60
N ASP A 81 7.00 3.26 2.82
CA ASP A 81 6.51 1.88 2.65
C ASP A 81 5.66 1.39 3.83
N GLY A 82 5.82 1.99 5.02
CA GLY A 82 5.00 1.71 6.19
C GLY A 82 3.59 2.30 6.11
N VAL A 83 3.40 3.38 5.34
CA VAL A 83 2.09 4.01 5.14
C VAL A 83 1.30 3.26 4.07
N TRP A 84 0.43 2.34 4.49
CA TRP A 84 -0.57 1.71 3.62
C TRP A 84 -1.66 2.71 3.23
N LEU A 85 -1.97 2.75 1.93
CA LEU A 85 -2.96 3.67 1.35
C LEU A 85 -4.29 2.97 1.06
N LEU A 86 -4.26 1.90 0.27
CA LEU A 86 -5.44 1.11 -0.08
C LEU A 86 -5.07 -0.27 -0.65
N ASP A 87 -6.06 -1.16 -0.75
CA ASP A 87 -5.95 -2.41 -1.48
C ASP A 87 -6.60 -2.23 -2.86
N LEU A 88 -5.78 -2.04 -3.90
CA LEU A 88 -6.25 -1.75 -5.25
C LEU A 88 -6.82 -3.00 -5.92
N GLU A 89 -8.14 -3.03 -6.11
CA GLU A 89 -8.85 -4.15 -6.74
C GLU A 89 -8.48 -4.28 -8.23
N LEU A 90 -8.04 -5.48 -8.64
CA LEU A 90 -7.42 -5.71 -9.95
C LEU A 90 -8.33 -6.31 -11.00
N THR A 91 -9.54 -6.77 -10.66
CA THR A 91 -10.45 -7.38 -11.63
C THR A 91 -10.72 -6.46 -12.83
N PRO A 92 -11.04 -5.15 -12.68
CA PRO A 92 -11.19 -4.21 -13.77
C PRO A 92 -9.93 -4.08 -14.62
N LEU A 93 -8.76 -3.99 -13.98
CA LEU A 93 -7.47 -3.85 -14.66
C LEU A 93 -7.21 -5.07 -15.55
N VAL A 94 -7.31 -6.28 -14.99
CA VAL A 94 -7.08 -7.53 -15.71
C VAL A 94 -8.13 -7.74 -16.80
N HIS A 95 -9.40 -7.40 -16.54
CA HIS A 95 -10.45 -7.43 -17.56
C HIS A 95 -10.14 -6.50 -18.74
N ASN A 96 -9.74 -5.26 -18.47
CA ASN A 96 -9.36 -4.30 -19.49
C ASN A 96 -8.14 -4.76 -20.27
N ALA A 97 -7.14 -5.30 -19.57
CA ALA A 97 -5.92 -5.84 -20.16
C ALA A 97 -6.20 -6.98 -21.14
N LEU A 98 -6.96 -8.00 -20.73
CA LEU A 98 -7.30 -9.14 -21.58
C LEU A 98 -8.21 -8.72 -22.75
N THR A 99 -9.10 -7.75 -22.54
CA THR A 99 -9.93 -7.17 -23.60
C THR A 99 -9.08 -6.47 -24.65
N GLN A 100 -8.12 -5.63 -24.21
CA GLN A 100 -7.20 -4.92 -25.08
C GLN A 100 -6.32 -5.89 -25.89
N LEU A 101 -5.76 -6.93 -25.24
CA LEU A 101 -4.98 -7.96 -25.93
C LEU A 101 -5.81 -8.67 -27.01
N ARG A 102 -7.04 -9.09 -26.68
CA ARG A 102 -7.96 -9.75 -27.62
C ARG A 102 -8.28 -8.87 -28.83
N GLU A 103 -8.51 -7.58 -28.60
CA GLU A 103 -8.96 -6.62 -29.61
C GLU A 103 -7.82 -5.94 -30.36
N LEU A 104 -6.56 -6.23 -29.99
CA LEU A 104 -5.37 -5.62 -30.57
C LEU A 104 -5.39 -5.71 -32.11
N PRO A 105 -5.13 -4.61 -32.84
CA PRO A 105 -5.05 -4.61 -34.30
C PRO A 105 -4.05 -5.63 -34.83
N SER A 106 -4.31 -6.21 -36.01
CA SER A 106 -3.50 -7.30 -36.55
C SER A 106 -2.05 -6.93 -36.84
N ASP A 107 -1.80 -5.68 -37.19
CA ASP A 107 -0.48 -5.12 -37.43
C ASP A 107 0.31 -4.92 -36.13
N GLU A 108 -0.34 -4.45 -35.07
CA GLU A 108 0.26 -4.35 -33.74
C GLU A 108 0.48 -5.73 -33.11
N ALA A 109 -0.48 -6.64 -33.25
CA ALA A 109 -0.37 -8.02 -32.77
C ALA A 109 0.78 -8.79 -33.44
N ALA A 110 1.18 -8.42 -34.66
CA ALA A 110 2.30 -9.07 -35.35
C ALA A 110 3.67 -8.75 -34.72
N GLU A 111 3.76 -7.68 -33.92
CA GLU A 111 4.97 -7.29 -33.19
C GLU A 111 5.11 -8.02 -31.85
N LEU A 112 4.05 -8.69 -31.38
CA LEU A 112 4.09 -9.53 -30.18
C LEU A 112 4.93 -10.80 -30.39
N SER A 113 5.39 -11.40 -29.30
CA SER A 113 5.97 -12.76 -29.33
C SER A 113 4.97 -13.77 -29.90
N VAL A 114 5.47 -14.89 -30.44
CA VAL A 114 4.60 -15.94 -31.01
C VAL A 114 3.64 -16.48 -29.94
N ALA A 115 4.11 -16.69 -28.72
CA ALA A 115 3.30 -17.13 -27.58
C ALA A 115 2.17 -16.13 -27.25
N ALA A 116 2.46 -14.82 -27.22
CA ALA A 116 1.45 -13.79 -26.97
C ALA A 116 0.45 -13.68 -28.14
N GLN A 117 0.89 -13.89 -29.38
CA GLN A 117 -0.02 -13.99 -30.54
C GLN A 117 -0.97 -15.18 -30.43
N ASN A 118 -0.47 -16.33 -29.95
CA ASN A 118 -1.27 -17.53 -29.76
C ASN A 118 -2.27 -17.33 -28.61
N MET A 119 -1.85 -16.73 -27.49
CA MET A 119 -2.75 -16.36 -26.39
C MET A 119 -3.88 -15.42 -26.87
N ARG A 120 -3.55 -14.40 -27.69
CA ARG A 120 -4.57 -13.54 -28.31
C ARG A 120 -5.57 -14.33 -29.16
N ARG A 121 -5.11 -15.33 -29.91
CA ARG A 121 -6.01 -16.19 -30.71
C ARG A 121 -6.88 -17.06 -29.81
N LEU A 122 -6.35 -17.59 -28.73
CA LEU A 122 -7.09 -18.36 -27.72
C LEU A 122 -8.20 -17.52 -27.08
N LEU A 123 -7.90 -16.29 -26.65
CA LEU A 123 -8.89 -15.34 -26.12
C LEU A 123 -10.00 -14.98 -27.11
N ALA A 124 -9.74 -15.12 -28.42
CA ALA A 124 -10.69 -14.87 -29.50
C ALA A 124 -11.23 -16.17 -30.14
N MET A 125 -10.98 -17.33 -29.52
CA MET A 125 -11.33 -18.61 -30.09
C MET A 125 -12.83 -18.88 -29.91
N THR A 126 -13.47 -19.28 -31.00
CA THR A 126 -14.89 -19.55 -31.16
C THR A 126 -15.05 -20.89 -31.87
N PRO A 127 -16.23 -21.53 -31.82
CA PRO A 127 -16.48 -22.73 -32.61
C PRO A 127 -16.18 -22.57 -34.12
N ASP A 128 -16.39 -21.39 -34.71
CA ASP A 128 -16.16 -21.14 -36.14
C ASP A 128 -14.68 -21.16 -36.55
N ASN A 129 -13.80 -20.69 -35.67
CA ASN A 129 -12.37 -20.51 -35.97
C ASN A 129 -11.44 -21.49 -35.23
N ALA A 130 -11.99 -22.38 -34.41
CA ALA A 130 -11.24 -23.41 -33.72
C ALA A 130 -10.58 -24.39 -34.71
N ASP A 131 -9.30 -24.67 -34.49
CA ASP A 131 -8.57 -25.71 -35.21
C ASP A 131 -8.31 -26.89 -34.28
N LEU A 132 -9.02 -28.00 -34.53
CA LEU A 132 -8.97 -29.21 -33.71
C LEU A 132 -7.83 -30.16 -34.08
N SER A 133 -7.03 -29.85 -35.10
CA SER A 133 -5.97 -30.74 -35.59
C SER A 133 -4.99 -31.10 -34.48
N GLY A 134 -4.63 -32.37 -34.31
CA GLY A 134 -3.68 -32.79 -33.26
C GLY A 134 -4.25 -32.81 -31.83
N THR A 135 -5.55 -32.59 -31.64
CA THR A 135 -6.26 -32.80 -30.37
C THR A 135 -7.01 -34.13 -30.36
N SER A 136 -7.43 -34.61 -29.19
CA SER A 136 -8.26 -35.81 -29.05
C SER A 136 -9.64 -35.67 -29.72
N ILE A 137 -10.11 -34.44 -29.93
CA ILE A 137 -11.38 -34.13 -30.60
C ILE A 137 -11.24 -33.90 -32.11
N GLU A 138 -10.06 -34.09 -32.71
CA GLU A 138 -9.86 -33.95 -34.17
C GLU A 138 -10.86 -34.81 -34.99
N GLU A 139 -11.18 -36.01 -34.51
CA GLU A 139 -12.11 -36.93 -35.17
C GLU A 139 -13.54 -36.38 -35.27
N LEU A 140 -13.91 -35.38 -34.45
CA LEU A 140 -15.18 -34.65 -34.57
C LEU A 140 -15.31 -33.96 -35.93
N ILE A 141 -14.20 -33.57 -36.56
CA ILE A 141 -14.17 -33.02 -37.92
C ILE A 141 -14.73 -34.06 -38.91
N GLY A 142 -14.24 -35.29 -38.84
CA GLY A 142 -14.67 -36.39 -39.71
C GLY A 142 -16.12 -36.79 -39.46
N LEU A 143 -16.53 -36.88 -38.19
CA LEU A 143 -17.90 -37.20 -37.81
C LEU A 143 -18.91 -36.14 -38.31
N SER A 144 -18.60 -34.86 -38.12
CA SER A 144 -19.44 -33.75 -38.55
C SER A 144 -19.56 -33.69 -40.08
N GLN A 145 -18.45 -33.89 -40.80
CA GLN A 145 -18.46 -33.95 -42.26
C GLN A 145 -19.29 -35.13 -42.80
N ALA A 146 -19.29 -36.28 -42.12
CA ALA A 146 -20.06 -37.46 -42.51
C ALA A 146 -21.59 -37.23 -42.48
N VAL A 147 -22.07 -36.36 -41.59
CA VAL A 147 -23.48 -35.94 -41.51
C VAL A 147 -23.80 -34.67 -42.30
N GLY A 148 -22.80 -34.06 -42.94
CA GLY A 148 -22.97 -32.83 -43.72
C GLY A 148 -23.11 -31.57 -42.87
N LEU A 149 -22.57 -31.58 -41.64
CA LEU A 149 -22.56 -30.43 -40.74
C LEU A 149 -21.14 -29.84 -40.60
N PRO A 150 -21.00 -28.51 -40.47
CA PRO A 150 -19.74 -27.91 -40.08
C PRO A 150 -19.34 -28.35 -38.66
N PRO A 151 -18.07 -28.69 -38.39
CA PRO A 151 -17.60 -29.01 -37.04
C PRO A 151 -17.88 -27.91 -36.01
N ALA A 152 -17.81 -26.64 -36.45
CA ALA A 152 -18.20 -25.48 -35.67
C ALA A 152 -19.62 -25.57 -35.08
N ARG A 153 -20.56 -26.15 -35.84
CA ARG A 153 -21.93 -26.35 -35.34
C ARG A 153 -21.96 -27.39 -34.23
N ALA A 154 -21.19 -28.46 -34.37
CA ALA A 154 -21.14 -29.51 -33.37
C ALA A 154 -20.55 -29.03 -32.05
N LEU A 155 -19.44 -28.29 -32.11
CA LEU A 155 -18.82 -27.65 -30.95
C LEU A 155 -19.78 -26.65 -30.28
N ALA A 156 -20.41 -25.77 -31.06
CA ALA A 156 -21.37 -24.79 -30.55
C ALA A 156 -22.55 -25.45 -29.82
N ASP A 157 -23.08 -26.54 -30.39
CA ASP A 157 -24.19 -27.27 -29.78
C ASP A 157 -23.76 -27.99 -28.49
N ILE A 158 -22.55 -28.57 -28.42
CA ILE A 158 -22.04 -29.27 -27.22
C ILE A 158 -21.77 -28.32 -26.05
N PHE A 159 -21.18 -27.16 -26.34
CA PHE A 159 -20.84 -26.18 -25.31
C PHE A 159 -21.98 -25.17 -25.05
N GLU A 160 -23.15 -25.35 -25.67
CA GLU A 160 -24.31 -24.43 -25.60
C GLU A 160 -23.99 -22.94 -25.86
N ILE A 161 -23.01 -22.68 -26.74
CA ILE A 161 -22.60 -21.34 -27.15
C ILE A 161 -22.95 -21.05 -28.60
N GLY A 162 -23.04 -19.77 -28.98
CA GLY A 162 -23.13 -19.40 -30.39
C GLY A 162 -21.85 -19.76 -31.16
N ILE A 163 -21.99 -20.00 -32.46
CA ILE A 163 -20.85 -20.34 -33.34
C ILE A 163 -19.75 -19.24 -33.35
N ASN A 164 -20.14 -17.99 -33.10
CA ASN A 164 -19.23 -16.85 -33.04
C ASN A 164 -18.96 -16.37 -31.59
N ASP A 165 -19.52 -17.05 -30.60
CA ASP A 165 -19.27 -16.74 -29.20
C ASP A 165 -17.96 -17.42 -28.78
N THR A 166 -17.20 -16.78 -27.89
CA THR A 166 -15.93 -17.32 -27.41
C THR A 166 -16.17 -18.52 -26.51
N PHE A 167 -15.31 -19.54 -26.57
CA PHE A 167 -15.39 -20.70 -25.67
C PHE A 167 -15.32 -20.29 -24.20
N ILE A 168 -14.43 -19.35 -23.89
CA ILE A 168 -14.24 -18.83 -22.54
C ILE A 168 -14.56 -17.34 -22.54
N PRO A 169 -15.63 -16.90 -21.87
CA PRO A 169 -15.94 -15.49 -21.72
C PRO A 169 -14.82 -14.73 -21.02
N ILE A 170 -14.65 -13.45 -21.37
CA ILE A 170 -13.60 -12.61 -20.78
C ILE A 170 -13.68 -12.51 -19.25
N ALA A 171 -14.89 -12.55 -18.68
CA ALA A 171 -15.08 -12.53 -17.23
C ALA A 171 -14.50 -13.78 -16.54
N ALA A 172 -14.67 -14.97 -17.13
CA ALA A 172 -14.07 -16.20 -16.63
C ALA A 172 -12.54 -16.18 -16.77
N ASN A 173 -12.03 -15.64 -17.89
CA ASN A 173 -10.59 -15.41 -18.07
C ASN A 173 -10.03 -14.50 -16.96
N THR A 174 -10.68 -13.35 -16.71
CA THR A 174 -10.26 -12.41 -15.68
C THR A 174 -10.25 -13.04 -14.30
N GLN A 175 -11.32 -13.71 -13.91
CA GLN A 175 -11.43 -14.30 -12.58
C GLN A 175 -10.31 -15.33 -12.33
N ALA A 176 -10.11 -16.26 -13.26
CA ALA A 176 -9.08 -17.28 -13.11
C ALA A 176 -7.65 -16.72 -13.13
N VAL A 177 -7.37 -15.65 -13.91
CA VAL A 177 -6.06 -14.98 -13.85
C VAL A 177 -5.85 -14.32 -12.50
N VAL A 178 -6.85 -13.60 -12.01
CA VAL A 178 -6.72 -12.89 -10.73
C VAL A 178 -6.59 -13.88 -9.57
N GLU A 179 -7.41 -14.92 -9.53
CA GLU A 179 -7.35 -15.92 -8.45
C GLU A 179 -6.12 -16.83 -8.57
N GLY A 180 -5.77 -17.26 -9.77
CA GLY A 180 -4.71 -18.23 -10.02
C GLY A 180 -3.29 -17.66 -10.07
N LEU A 181 -3.11 -16.48 -10.69
CA LEU A 181 -1.79 -15.85 -10.90
C LEU A 181 -1.52 -14.71 -9.90
N ILE A 182 -2.52 -13.89 -9.57
CA ILE A 182 -2.31 -12.70 -8.75
C ILE A 182 -2.44 -13.03 -7.26
N ALA A 183 -3.54 -13.68 -6.86
CA ALA A 183 -3.80 -14.02 -5.45
C ALA A 183 -2.89 -15.14 -4.92
N SER A 184 -2.25 -15.92 -5.81
CA SER A 184 -1.21 -16.89 -5.44
C SER A 184 0.12 -16.24 -5.05
N HIS A 185 0.33 -14.96 -5.39
CA HIS A 185 1.58 -14.28 -5.12
C HIS A 185 1.69 -13.92 -3.62
N PRO A 186 2.76 -14.26 -2.90
CA PRO A 186 2.90 -13.96 -1.47
C PRO A 186 2.68 -12.48 -1.09
N ALA A 187 3.15 -11.55 -1.91
CA ALA A 187 2.98 -10.10 -1.68
C ALA A 187 1.53 -9.58 -1.85
N THR A 188 0.59 -10.41 -2.30
CA THR A 188 -0.85 -10.07 -2.39
C THR A 188 -1.67 -10.76 -1.29
N GLN A 189 -1.01 -11.46 -0.35
CA GLN A 189 -1.69 -12.19 0.72
C GLN A 189 -1.70 -11.39 2.03
N LEU A 190 -0.58 -10.77 2.37
CA LEU A 190 -0.39 -10.01 3.59
C LEU A 190 0.23 -8.65 3.31
N ARG A 191 -0.18 -7.64 4.08
CA ARG A 191 0.41 -6.30 4.12
C ARG A 191 0.72 -5.90 5.54
N ASP A 192 1.55 -4.87 5.68
CA ASP A 192 1.75 -4.19 6.95
C ASP A 192 0.54 -3.31 7.29
N GLY A 193 0.36 -3.08 8.58
CA GLY A 193 -0.71 -2.28 9.16
C GLY A 193 -0.54 -2.14 10.66
N PRO A 194 -1.55 -1.60 11.37
CA PRO A 194 -1.43 -1.31 12.79
C PRO A 194 -1.27 -2.60 13.61
N ILE A 195 -0.52 -2.50 14.70
CA ILE A 195 -0.37 -3.59 15.67
C ILE A 195 -1.50 -3.49 16.69
N ASP A 196 -2.31 -4.54 16.79
CA ASP A 196 -3.39 -4.64 17.77
C ASP A 196 -3.50 -6.05 18.40
N ASP A 197 -4.50 -6.24 19.25
CA ASP A 197 -4.74 -7.54 19.92
C ASP A 197 -5.08 -8.67 18.92
N GLU A 198 -5.63 -8.35 17.74
CA GLU A 198 -5.99 -9.30 16.69
C GLU A 198 -4.81 -9.58 15.73
N HIS A 199 -3.94 -8.60 15.51
CA HIS A 199 -2.78 -8.60 14.62
C HIS A 199 -1.51 -8.16 15.38
N PRO A 200 -1.01 -8.98 16.31
CA PRO A 200 0.12 -8.62 17.18
C PRO A 200 1.46 -8.52 16.42
N ASP A 201 1.52 -9.00 15.18
CA ASP A 201 2.66 -8.90 14.27
C ASP A 201 2.51 -7.78 13.23
N GLY A 202 1.42 -7.00 13.28
CA GLY A 202 1.13 -5.92 12.34
C GLY A 202 0.83 -6.41 10.92
N LYS A 203 0.58 -7.71 10.71
CA LYS A 203 0.29 -8.29 9.39
C LYS A 203 -1.20 -8.46 9.19
N TRP A 204 -1.71 -7.81 8.14
CA TRP A 204 -3.11 -7.82 7.77
C TRP A 204 -3.33 -8.55 6.45
N ALA A 205 -4.45 -9.28 6.34
CA ALA A 205 -4.84 -9.87 5.08
C ALA A 205 -5.17 -8.78 4.06
N VAL A 206 -4.58 -8.87 2.88
CA VAL A 206 -4.96 -8.02 1.75
C VAL A 206 -6.35 -8.43 1.28
N ALA A 207 -7.16 -7.45 0.87
CA ALA A 207 -8.45 -7.73 0.25
C ALA A 207 -8.29 -8.71 -0.92
N PRO A 208 -9.22 -9.68 -1.11
CA PRO A 208 -9.16 -10.59 -2.25
C PRO A 208 -8.99 -9.83 -3.56
N ASN A 209 -8.25 -10.40 -4.50
CA ASN A 209 -8.11 -9.86 -5.86
C ASN A 209 -7.46 -8.45 -5.93
N SER A 210 -6.71 -8.06 -4.91
CA SER A 210 -6.21 -6.68 -4.76
C SER A 210 -4.70 -6.61 -4.55
N LEU A 211 -4.11 -5.44 -4.81
CA LEU A 211 -2.71 -5.12 -4.47
C LEU A 211 -2.66 -4.15 -3.30
N PRO A 212 -1.87 -4.42 -2.25
CA PRO A 212 -1.64 -3.42 -1.23
C PRO A 212 -0.77 -2.30 -1.84
N ILE A 213 -1.27 -1.07 -1.82
CA ILE A 213 -0.56 0.12 -2.30
C ILE A 213 -0.09 0.94 -1.10
N THR A 214 1.17 1.36 -1.12
CA THR A 214 1.78 2.21 -0.08
C THR A 214 2.00 3.63 -0.59
N LEU A 215 2.31 4.56 0.31
CA LEU A 215 2.72 5.92 -0.06
C LEU A 215 4.02 5.91 -0.88
N GLY A 216 4.93 4.99 -0.56
CA GLY A 216 6.17 4.76 -1.32
C GLY A 216 5.91 4.38 -2.77
N ASP A 217 4.91 3.54 -3.04
CA ASP A 217 4.51 3.20 -4.41
C ASP A 217 4.11 4.46 -5.21
N VAL A 218 3.31 5.35 -4.61
CA VAL A 218 2.85 6.58 -5.28
C VAL A 218 4.00 7.58 -5.48
N VAL A 219 4.80 7.81 -4.44
CA VAL A 219 5.88 8.81 -4.43
C VAL A 219 7.02 8.45 -5.39
N ASN A 220 7.33 7.16 -5.48
CA ASN A 220 8.32 6.61 -6.39
C ASN A 220 7.74 6.15 -7.72
N ASN A 221 6.52 6.58 -8.05
CA ASN A 221 5.89 6.32 -9.35
C ASN A 221 5.89 4.82 -9.73
N PHE A 222 5.71 3.96 -8.73
CA PHE A 222 5.56 2.52 -8.86
C PHE A 222 6.81 1.81 -9.41
N ASP A 223 7.96 2.47 -9.39
CA ASP A 223 9.25 1.92 -9.86
C ASP A 223 9.60 0.58 -9.16
N GLY A 224 9.16 0.39 -7.91
CA GLY A 224 9.40 -0.83 -7.10
C GLY A 224 8.43 -1.99 -7.33
N LEU A 225 7.37 -1.83 -8.13
CA LEU A 225 6.34 -2.87 -8.29
C LEU A 225 6.91 -4.17 -8.89
N ALA A 226 7.80 -4.05 -9.87
CA ALA A 226 8.41 -5.23 -10.51
C ALA A 226 9.30 -6.02 -9.55
N GLU A 227 9.91 -5.36 -8.56
CA GLU A 227 10.66 -6.03 -7.51
C GLU A 227 9.73 -6.71 -6.50
N ARG A 228 8.63 -6.04 -6.11
CA ARG A 228 7.68 -6.55 -5.11
C ARG A 228 6.77 -7.67 -5.63
N PHE A 229 6.34 -7.58 -6.89
CA PHE A 229 5.37 -8.48 -7.53
C PHE A 229 5.98 -9.30 -8.69
N GLY A 230 7.31 -9.31 -8.78
CA GLY A 230 8.08 -10.14 -9.69
C GLY A 230 8.26 -11.58 -9.18
N PRO A 231 9.24 -12.32 -9.72
CA PRO A 231 9.43 -13.72 -9.35
C PRO A 231 9.79 -13.93 -7.87
N VAL A 232 9.17 -14.93 -7.23
CA VAL A 232 9.41 -15.26 -5.82
C VAL A 232 9.28 -16.76 -5.55
N GLU A 233 10.10 -17.29 -4.65
CA GLU A 233 10.03 -18.69 -4.22
C GLU A 233 8.83 -18.94 -3.31
N THR A 234 8.09 -20.01 -3.58
CA THR A 234 6.91 -20.43 -2.81
C THR A 234 6.97 -21.92 -2.50
N GLU A 235 5.97 -22.46 -1.80
CA GLU A 235 5.89 -23.90 -1.52
C GLU A 235 5.65 -24.76 -2.77
N PHE A 236 5.07 -24.19 -3.83
CA PHE A 236 4.81 -24.89 -5.10
C PHE A 236 5.90 -24.67 -6.15
N GLY A 237 6.97 -23.91 -5.83
CA GLY A 237 8.06 -23.57 -6.73
C GLY A 237 8.23 -22.07 -6.90
N THR A 238 8.97 -21.65 -7.94
CA THR A 238 9.17 -20.24 -8.26
C THR A 238 7.91 -19.69 -8.91
N HIS A 239 7.18 -18.84 -8.20
CA HIS A 239 6.11 -18.03 -8.77
C HIS A 239 6.74 -17.03 -9.76
N PRO A 240 6.23 -16.87 -10.99
CA PRO A 240 6.85 -16.00 -12.01
C PRO A 240 6.71 -14.50 -11.69
N GLY A 241 5.80 -14.18 -10.78
CA GLY A 241 5.30 -12.81 -10.62
C GLY A 241 4.28 -12.49 -11.71
N PHE A 242 3.62 -11.35 -11.59
CA PHE A 242 2.64 -10.90 -12.58
C PHE A 242 2.91 -9.49 -13.10
N ILE A 243 3.89 -8.80 -12.53
CA ILE A 243 4.43 -7.52 -13.02
C ILE A 243 5.93 -7.71 -13.21
N SER A 244 6.39 -7.79 -14.45
CA SER A 244 7.84 -7.82 -14.74
C SER A 244 8.41 -6.43 -15.02
N GLU A 245 7.54 -5.50 -15.41
CA GLU A 245 7.85 -4.10 -15.66
C GLU A 245 6.56 -3.31 -15.47
N ALA A 246 6.64 -2.23 -14.70
CA ALA A 246 5.61 -1.23 -14.59
C ALA A 246 6.27 0.12 -14.78
N GLU A 247 5.74 0.94 -15.70
CA GLU A 247 6.11 2.35 -15.77
C GLU A 247 4.87 3.20 -15.59
N GLY A 248 5.02 4.23 -14.76
CA GLY A 248 4.14 5.39 -14.76
C GLY A 248 2.72 5.06 -14.35
N PHE A 249 2.35 5.48 -13.15
CA PHE A 249 0.98 5.91 -12.96
C PHE A 249 0.86 7.26 -13.67
N SER A 250 0.06 7.35 -14.73
CA SER A 250 -0.37 8.65 -15.26
C SER A 250 -1.41 9.24 -14.30
N VAL A 251 -1.05 9.32 -13.03
CA VAL A 251 -1.96 9.59 -11.91
C VAL A 251 -1.47 10.77 -11.12
N VAL A 252 -0.18 11.11 -11.19
CA VAL A 252 0.40 12.19 -10.41
C VAL A 252 0.90 13.25 -11.38
N GLU A 253 0.21 14.39 -11.45
CA GLU A 253 0.68 15.54 -12.22
C GLU A 253 1.93 16.15 -11.54
N GLU A 254 2.73 16.95 -12.28
CA GLU A 254 3.82 17.74 -11.67
C GLU A 254 3.32 18.64 -10.50
N ALA A 255 2.01 18.91 -10.47
CA ALA A 255 1.33 19.71 -9.46
C ALA A 255 0.73 18.90 -8.30
N PHE A 256 1.11 17.63 -8.10
CA PHE A 256 0.64 16.85 -6.96
C PHE A 256 0.96 17.52 -5.63
N GLU A 257 -0.07 17.63 -4.79
CA GLU A 257 0.01 18.21 -3.46
C GLU A 257 -0.92 17.43 -2.53
N MET A 258 -0.37 16.91 -1.43
CA MET A 258 -1.12 16.38 -0.32
C MET A 258 -1.16 17.44 0.79
N VAL A 259 -2.36 17.82 1.21
CA VAL A 259 -2.58 18.75 2.32
C VAL A 259 -3.11 17.98 3.50
N VAL A 260 -2.40 18.04 4.62
CA VAL A 260 -2.82 17.39 5.88
C VAL A 260 -2.93 18.43 6.97
N LYS A 261 -4.02 18.38 7.73
CA LYS A 261 -4.22 19.19 8.93
C LYS A 261 -3.73 18.44 10.16
N VAL A 262 -3.06 19.17 11.03
CA VAL A 262 -2.57 18.62 12.29
C VAL A 262 -2.84 19.57 13.46
N ASN A 263 -3.08 18.99 14.64
CA ASN A 263 -3.29 19.64 15.93
C ASN A 263 -2.10 19.29 16.84
N LEU A 264 -1.17 20.21 17.01
CA LEU A 264 0.04 19.93 17.78
C LEU A 264 0.71 21.17 18.33
N ASN A 265 1.63 20.94 19.25
CA ASN A 265 2.53 21.98 19.75
C ASN A 265 3.66 22.25 18.75
N ALA A 266 3.69 23.44 18.15
CA ALA A 266 4.67 23.77 17.12
C ALA A 266 6.07 24.15 17.66
N LEU A 267 6.30 24.06 18.98
CA LEU A 267 7.59 24.34 19.62
C LEU A 267 8.08 23.10 20.36
N PRO A 268 9.37 22.74 20.25
CA PRO A 268 9.88 21.59 20.98
C PRO A 268 9.91 21.87 22.49
N TYR A 269 9.71 20.82 23.28
CA TYR A 269 9.88 20.86 24.72
C TYR A 269 11.37 21.04 25.05
N LYS A 270 11.66 21.76 26.14
CA LYS A 270 13.05 21.94 26.58
C LYS A 270 13.46 20.85 27.55
N GLY A 271 14.55 20.18 27.20
CA GLY A 271 15.14 19.07 27.94
C GLY A 271 16.56 19.35 28.37
N VAL A 272 17.15 18.31 28.97
CA VAL A 272 18.54 18.29 29.42
C VAL A 272 19.21 17.00 28.99
N ASP A 273 20.40 17.09 28.41
CA ASP A 273 21.38 16.01 28.40
C ASP A 273 22.17 16.07 29.72
N MET A 274 22.04 15.03 30.55
CA MET A 274 22.68 14.99 31.86
C MET A 274 24.18 14.76 31.78
N THR A 275 24.71 14.27 30.66
CA THR A 275 26.15 14.04 30.47
C THR A 275 26.94 15.30 30.74
N ASP A 276 26.48 16.44 30.24
CA ASP A 276 27.13 17.74 30.39
C ASP A 276 26.20 18.87 30.89
N ALA A 277 24.95 18.55 31.22
CA ALA A 277 23.90 19.50 31.60
C ALA A 277 23.66 20.57 30.53
N SER A 278 23.80 20.20 29.26
CA SER A 278 23.44 21.06 28.13
C SER A 278 21.92 21.13 27.94
N HIS A 279 21.46 22.25 27.39
CA HIS A 279 20.06 22.40 27.00
C HIS A 279 19.82 21.69 25.69
N THR A 280 18.74 20.92 25.64
CA THR A 280 18.32 20.17 24.46
C THR A 280 16.84 20.45 24.16
N SER A 281 16.34 19.98 23.03
CA SER A 281 14.91 19.99 22.70
C SER A 281 14.42 18.62 22.30
N VAL A 282 13.18 18.31 22.67
CA VAL A 282 12.45 17.09 22.27
C VAL A 282 11.14 17.49 21.64
N ASN A 283 10.82 16.90 20.50
CA ASN A 283 9.48 16.85 19.97
C ASN A 283 8.91 15.45 20.20
N SER A 284 7.91 15.33 21.07
CA SER A 284 7.33 14.04 21.47
C SER A 284 5.96 13.89 20.80
N VAL A 285 5.98 13.57 19.50
CA VAL A 285 4.79 13.47 18.65
C VAL A 285 4.14 12.10 18.84
N ALA A 286 4.93 11.03 18.86
CA ALA A 286 4.54 9.66 19.16
C ALA A 286 3.49 9.56 20.28
N SER A 287 3.77 10.16 21.43
CA SER A 287 2.91 10.04 22.61
C SER A 287 1.58 10.82 22.53
N GLN A 288 1.41 11.63 21.50
CA GLN A 288 0.20 12.42 21.23
C GLN A 288 -0.49 12.02 19.93
N ILE A 289 0.06 11.05 19.17
CA ILE A 289 -0.33 10.77 17.78
C ILE A 289 -1.83 10.53 17.60
N ALA A 290 -2.47 9.91 18.60
CA ALA A 290 -3.90 9.61 18.61
C ALA A 290 -4.80 10.85 18.43
N ASP A 291 -4.35 12.03 18.87
CA ASP A 291 -5.10 13.28 18.82
C ASP A 291 -4.48 14.32 17.85
N VAL A 292 -3.36 13.99 17.19
CA VAL A 292 -2.66 14.90 16.26
C VAL A 292 -3.50 15.18 15.03
N PHE A 293 -4.11 14.17 14.43
CA PHE A 293 -4.91 14.35 13.21
C PHE A 293 -6.39 14.58 13.56
N PRO A 294 -7.01 15.69 13.12
CA PRO A 294 -8.43 15.94 13.34
C PRO A 294 -9.29 15.12 12.37
N VAL A 295 -9.24 13.78 12.45
CA VAL A 295 -9.87 12.85 11.50
C VAL A 295 -11.40 13.03 11.37
N ASP A 296 -12.03 13.63 12.38
CA ASP A 296 -13.46 14.01 12.36
C ASP A 296 -13.77 15.20 11.43
N ASP A 297 -12.77 16.01 11.05
CA ASP A 297 -12.91 17.09 10.05
C ASP A 297 -12.81 16.48 8.64
N PRO A 298 -13.85 16.48 7.80
CA PRO A 298 -13.78 15.88 6.46
C PRO A 298 -12.69 16.49 5.56
N ASP A 299 -12.25 17.71 5.87
CA ASP A 299 -11.17 18.40 5.15
C ASP A 299 -9.80 18.22 5.84
N TRP A 300 -9.63 17.26 6.75
CA TRP A 300 -8.37 16.99 7.44
C TRP A 300 -7.26 16.53 6.49
N MET A 301 -7.65 15.88 5.39
CA MET A 301 -6.73 15.47 4.32
C MET A 301 -7.34 15.76 2.94
N GLN A 302 -6.53 16.39 2.09
CA GLN A 302 -6.82 16.66 0.69
C GLN A 302 -5.66 16.17 -0.17
N VAL A 303 -5.97 15.66 -1.35
CA VAL A 303 -4.97 15.26 -2.34
C VAL A 303 -5.39 15.86 -3.67
N ASP A 304 -4.55 16.75 -4.18
CA ASP A 304 -4.73 17.43 -5.47
C ASP A 304 -3.67 16.94 -6.47
N GLY A 305 -3.94 17.17 -7.76
CA GLY A 305 -3.04 16.77 -8.84
C GLY A 305 -3.10 15.28 -9.19
N LEU A 306 -4.19 14.60 -8.81
CA LEU A 306 -4.49 13.27 -9.30
C LEU A 306 -5.25 13.31 -10.64
N VAL A 307 -4.87 12.46 -11.60
CA VAL A 307 -5.61 12.32 -12.87
C VAL A 307 -6.98 11.70 -12.62
N GLU A 308 -8.04 12.27 -13.20
CA GLU A 308 -9.44 11.88 -12.97
C GLU A 308 -9.70 10.38 -13.18
N ASP A 309 -9.20 9.86 -14.30
CA ASP A 309 -9.27 8.45 -14.69
C ASP A 309 -7.83 7.86 -14.74
N PRO A 310 -7.32 7.35 -13.61
CA PRO A 310 -5.96 6.85 -13.53
C PRO A 310 -5.72 5.59 -14.39
N SER A 311 -4.51 5.49 -14.96
CA SER A 311 -4.05 4.33 -15.73
C SER A 311 -2.59 4.00 -15.47
N ILE A 312 -2.22 2.75 -15.71
CA ILE A 312 -0.82 2.29 -15.74
C ILE A 312 -0.30 2.48 -17.16
N SER A 313 0.77 3.26 -17.31
CA SER A 313 1.29 3.69 -18.62
C SER A 313 1.91 2.52 -19.38
N LEU A 314 2.62 1.64 -18.67
CA LEU A 314 3.13 0.38 -19.19
C LEU A 314 3.02 -0.69 -18.11
N MET A 315 2.44 -1.83 -18.45
CA MET A 315 2.43 -3.01 -17.59
C MET A 315 2.78 -4.24 -18.42
N THR A 316 3.83 -4.95 -18.03
CA THR A 316 4.18 -6.24 -18.62
C THR A 316 3.70 -7.38 -17.74
N VAL A 317 2.75 -8.15 -18.27
CA VAL A 317 2.19 -9.34 -17.61
C VAL A 317 2.90 -10.58 -18.12
N VAL A 318 3.23 -11.48 -17.21
CA VAL A 318 3.87 -12.76 -17.50
C VAL A 318 3.00 -13.90 -16.98
N MET A 319 2.82 -14.93 -17.80
CA MET A 319 2.21 -16.20 -17.44
C MET A 319 3.08 -17.31 -18.02
N VAL A 320 3.49 -18.24 -17.18
CA VAL A 320 4.42 -19.31 -17.56
C VAL A 320 3.69 -20.57 -17.92
N GLU A 321 4.21 -21.27 -18.91
CA GLU A 321 3.76 -22.60 -19.32
C GLU A 321 4.44 -23.67 -18.46
N ASN A 322 3.82 -24.84 -18.32
CA ASN A 322 4.55 -26.01 -17.89
C ASN A 322 5.53 -26.49 -18.97
N ASP A 323 6.74 -26.92 -18.58
CA ASP A 323 7.74 -27.48 -19.51
C ASP A 323 7.30 -28.81 -20.18
N ALA A 324 6.19 -29.40 -19.73
CA ALA A 324 5.68 -30.67 -20.21
C ALA A 324 4.19 -30.59 -20.58
N TYR A 325 3.85 -31.28 -21.67
CA TYR A 325 2.47 -31.52 -22.05
C TYR A 325 1.66 -32.18 -20.92
N ILE A 326 0.55 -31.53 -20.57
CA ILE A 326 -0.38 -31.97 -19.54
C ILE A 326 -1.51 -32.75 -20.21
N ALA A 327 -1.49 -34.07 -20.05
CA ALA A 327 -2.50 -34.95 -20.64
C ALA A 327 -3.88 -34.69 -20.01
N ALA A 328 -4.92 -34.72 -20.84
CA ALA A 328 -6.31 -34.72 -20.39
C ALA A 328 -6.60 -35.89 -19.43
N GLY A 329 -7.48 -35.65 -18.45
CA GLY A 329 -8.04 -36.71 -17.61
C GLY A 329 -8.82 -37.74 -18.43
N ASP A 330 -8.73 -39.01 -18.03
CA ASP A 330 -9.42 -40.14 -18.69
C ASP A 330 -10.43 -40.86 -17.78
N ASP A 331 -10.58 -40.39 -16.54
CA ASP A 331 -11.54 -40.89 -15.57
C ASP A 331 -12.33 -39.72 -14.96
N GLN A 332 -13.64 -39.92 -14.81
CA GLN A 332 -14.53 -38.96 -14.16
C GLN A 332 -14.18 -38.80 -12.68
N GLU A 333 -13.58 -39.83 -12.08
CA GLU A 333 -13.14 -39.81 -10.68
C GLU A 333 -11.68 -39.37 -10.54
N PRO A 334 -11.35 -38.56 -9.50
CA PRO A 334 -12.23 -38.07 -8.44
C PRO A 334 -13.17 -36.95 -8.92
N ALA A 335 -14.47 -37.12 -8.69
CA ALA A 335 -15.43 -36.04 -8.93
C ALA A 335 -15.20 -34.87 -7.93
N PRO A 336 -15.45 -33.60 -8.35
CA PRO A 336 -16.06 -33.21 -9.62
C PRO A 336 -15.06 -32.89 -10.74
N LEU A 337 -13.75 -33.02 -10.51
CA LEU A 337 -12.72 -32.47 -11.41
C LEU A 337 -12.01 -33.52 -12.28
N GLY A 338 -12.20 -34.81 -11.97
CA GLY A 338 -11.53 -35.91 -12.64
C GLY A 338 -10.09 -36.13 -12.19
N ASN A 339 -9.43 -37.06 -12.86
CA ASN A 339 -8.04 -37.44 -12.58
C ASN A 339 -6.99 -36.65 -13.39
N SER A 340 -7.37 -35.53 -14.00
CA SER A 340 -6.46 -34.72 -14.80
C SER A 340 -5.28 -34.22 -13.94
N PRO A 341 -4.03 -34.42 -14.38
CA PRO A 341 -2.84 -33.97 -13.63
C PRO A 341 -2.75 -32.44 -13.53
N VAL A 342 -3.52 -31.69 -14.34
CA VAL A 342 -3.59 -30.22 -14.25
C VAL A 342 -3.96 -29.75 -12.84
N TRP A 343 -4.71 -30.56 -12.09
CA TRP A 343 -5.18 -30.19 -10.76
C TRP A 343 -4.11 -30.21 -9.67
N ASP A 344 -2.94 -30.80 -9.96
CA ASP A 344 -1.77 -30.84 -9.08
C ASP A 344 -0.73 -29.78 -9.44
N LEU A 345 -0.95 -29.00 -10.51
CA LEU A 345 -0.04 -27.94 -10.95
C LEU A 345 -0.16 -26.68 -10.07
N PRO A 346 0.91 -25.88 -9.98
CA PRO A 346 0.83 -24.56 -9.37
C PRO A 346 -0.28 -23.70 -9.98
N PRO A 347 -1.01 -22.90 -9.17
CA PRO A 347 -2.21 -22.16 -9.61
C PRO A 347 -1.94 -21.12 -10.69
N TRP A 348 -0.69 -20.65 -10.83
CA TRP A 348 -0.28 -19.63 -11.79
C TRP A 348 0.19 -20.16 -13.15
N GLU A 349 0.36 -21.48 -13.30
CA GLU A 349 0.75 -22.06 -14.59
C GLU A 349 -0.39 -21.94 -15.60
N PHE A 350 -0.05 -21.67 -16.85
CA PHE A 350 -1.00 -21.46 -17.95
C PHE A 350 -2.04 -22.58 -18.01
N GLU A 351 -1.63 -23.84 -17.95
CA GLU A 351 -2.51 -25.00 -18.02
C GLU A 351 -3.52 -25.01 -16.87
N ARG A 352 -3.07 -24.69 -15.65
CA ARG A 352 -3.92 -24.63 -14.48
C ARG A 352 -4.94 -23.49 -14.59
N VAL A 353 -4.48 -22.31 -15.00
CA VAL A 353 -5.34 -21.16 -15.23
C VAL A 353 -6.40 -21.47 -16.29
N VAL A 354 -6.03 -22.07 -17.44
CA VAL A 354 -6.97 -22.45 -18.51
C VAL A 354 -8.02 -23.46 -18.04
N ALA A 355 -7.62 -24.45 -17.23
CA ALA A 355 -8.57 -25.42 -16.67
C ALA A 355 -9.60 -24.73 -15.77
N GLU A 356 -9.16 -23.82 -14.88
CA GLU A 356 -10.05 -23.05 -14.01
C GLU A 356 -10.98 -22.11 -14.79
N MET A 357 -10.45 -21.41 -15.78
CA MET A 357 -11.23 -20.60 -16.72
C MET A 357 -12.36 -21.40 -17.38
N THR A 358 -12.06 -22.64 -17.78
CA THR A 358 -13.04 -23.50 -18.45
C THR A 358 -14.06 -24.06 -17.47
N VAL A 359 -13.68 -24.39 -16.23
CA VAL A 359 -14.63 -24.76 -15.17
C VAL A 359 -15.65 -23.63 -14.95
N LEU A 360 -15.17 -22.38 -14.85
CA LEU A 360 -16.04 -21.21 -14.69
C LEU A 360 -16.98 -21.02 -15.89
N ALA A 361 -16.48 -21.20 -17.11
CA ALA A 361 -17.29 -21.09 -18.32
C ALA A 361 -18.30 -22.24 -18.45
N ALA A 362 -17.91 -23.47 -18.08
CA ALA A 362 -18.72 -24.67 -18.19
C ALA A 362 -19.90 -24.69 -17.21
N ALA A 363 -19.83 -23.94 -16.11
CA ALA A 363 -20.91 -23.85 -15.12
C ALA A 363 -22.26 -23.39 -15.70
N GLU A 364 -22.26 -22.70 -16.84
CA GLU A 364 -23.47 -22.28 -17.56
C GLU A 364 -24.02 -23.33 -18.53
N ILE A 365 -23.27 -24.42 -18.78
CA ILE A 365 -23.67 -25.51 -19.67
C ILE A 365 -24.58 -26.48 -18.91
N SER A 366 -25.74 -26.76 -19.47
CA SER A 366 -26.71 -27.70 -18.91
C SER A 366 -26.41 -29.15 -19.29
N ASP A 367 -26.88 -30.11 -18.48
CA ASP A 367 -26.91 -31.53 -18.84
C ASP A 367 -27.79 -31.73 -20.08
N HIS A 368 -27.18 -32.15 -21.19
CA HIS A 368 -27.88 -32.38 -22.44
C HIS A 368 -27.15 -33.36 -23.37
N CYS A 369 -27.90 -33.85 -24.36
CA CYS A 369 -27.38 -34.63 -25.48
C CYS A 369 -27.81 -34.01 -26.80
N VAL A 370 -26.87 -33.91 -27.74
CA VAL A 370 -27.12 -33.50 -29.12
C VAL A 370 -26.98 -34.72 -30.02
N GLU A 371 -28.01 -35.00 -30.81
CA GLU A 371 -28.04 -36.11 -31.76
C GLU A 371 -27.94 -35.59 -33.19
N TYR A 372 -27.03 -36.17 -33.97
CA TYR A 372 -26.82 -35.80 -35.37
C TYR A 372 -27.24 -36.92 -36.30
N ASP A 373 -28.32 -36.68 -37.03
CA ASP A 373 -28.88 -37.64 -37.99
C ASP A 373 -28.25 -37.51 -39.39
N LEU A 374 -28.05 -38.65 -40.04
CA LEU A 374 -27.89 -38.70 -41.49
C LEU A 374 -29.18 -38.24 -42.17
N GLY A 375 -29.09 -37.75 -43.41
CA GLY A 375 -30.27 -37.42 -44.23
C GLY A 375 -31.25 -38.60 -44.46
N THR A 376 -30.90 -39.82 -44.03
CA THR A 376 -31.77 -41.00 -43.99
C THR A 376 -32.62 -41.11 -42.71
N GLY A 377 -32.45 -40.23 -41.72
CA GLY A 377 -33.10 -40.28 -40.41
C GLY A 377 -32.51 -41.34 -39.47
N VAL A 378 -31.24 -41.71 -39.70
CA VAL A 378 -30.49 -42.62 -38.82
C VAL A 378 -29.47 -41.77 -38.08
N GLN A 379 -29.45 -41.86 -36.75
CA GLN A 379 -28.45 -41.21 -35.92
C GLN A 379 -27.06 -41.65 -36.36
N ALA A 380 -26.19 -40.69 -36.66
CA ALA A 380 -24.80 -40.95 -37.00
C ALA A 380 -23.94 -40.96 -35.74
N PHE A 381 -24.09 -39.93 -34.89
CA PHE A 381 -23.44 -39.85 -33.60
C PHE A 381 -24.23 -38.95 -32.65
N SER A 382 -23.97 -39.08 -31.36
CA SER A 382 -24.39 -38.15 -30.31
C SER A 382 -23.18 -37.65 -29.52
N ALA A 383 -23.30 -36.44 -29.00
CA ALA A 383 -22.43 -35.90 -27.98
C ALA A 383 -23.30 -35.52 -26.79
N CYS A 384 -22.96 -36.04 -25.61
CA CYS A 384 -23.66 -35.75 -24.36
C CYS A 384 -22.70 -35.12 -23.37
N ILE A 385 -23.15 -34.12 -22.65
CA ILE A 385 -22.46 -33.54 -21.50
C ILE A 385 -23.37 -33.71 -20.28
N ASP A 386 -22.85 -34.26 -19.19
CA ASP A 386 -23.62 -34.48 -17.97
C ASP A 386 -23.57 -33.28 -17.01
N ALA A 387 -24.23 -33.42 -15.85
CA ALA A 387 -24.30 -32.36 -14.84
C ALA A 387 -22.95 -32.05 -14.15
N ASP A 388 -21.96 -32.94 -14.28
CA ASP A 388 -20.58 -32.72 -13.81
C ASP A 388 -19.69 -32.21 -14.94
N HIS A 389 -20.26 -31.94 -16.13
CA HIS A 389 -19.60 -31.47 -17.34
C HIS A 389 -18.68 -32.52 -18.01
N TRP A 390 -18.95 -33.80 -17.79
CA TRP A 390 -18.28 -34.90 -18.48
C TRP A 390 -18.88 -35.13 -19.87
N ILE A 391 -18.03 -35.09 -20.90
CA ILE A 391 -18.42 -35.20 -22.31
C ILE A 391 -18.23 -36.63 -22.80
N VAL A 392 -19.25 -37.20 -23.44
CA VAL A 392 -19.22 -38.52 -24.08
C VAL A 392 -19.70 -38.43 -25.53
N PHE A 393 -18.92 -39.02 -26.44
CA PHE A 393 -19.29 -39.18 -27.83
C PHE A 393 -19.64 -40.63 -28.16
N GLU A 394 -20.81 -40.86 -28.75
CA GLU A 394 -21.25 -42.19 -29.20
C GLU A 394 -21.53 -42.19 -30.70
N THR A 395 -21.04 -43.17 -31.45
CA THR A 395 -21.32 -43.32 -32.90
C THR A 395 -22.16 -44.55 -33.20
N PHE A 396 -23.02 -44.46 -34.22
CA PHE A 396 -23.86 -45.57 -34.63
C PHE A 396 -23.03 -46.76 -35.15
N ASN A 397 -23.20 -47.93 -34.53
CA ASN A 397 -22.42 -49.15 -34.78
C ASN A 397 -20.90 -48.99 -34.62
N ASN A 398 -20.41 -48.05 -33.79
CA ASN A 398 -18.99 -47.75 -33.64
C ASN A 398 -18.32 -47.43 -34.99
N VAL A 399 -19.03 -46.73 -35.88
CA VAL A 399 -18.45 -46.25 -37.15
C VAL A 399 -17.58 -45.04 -36.84
N GLY A 400 -16.32 -45.08 -37.28
CA GLY A 400 -15.30 -44.08 -36.94
C GLY A 400 -14.64 -44.35 -35.59
N SER A 401 -13.84 -43.40 -35.12
CA SER A 401 -13.25 -43.38 -33.79
C SER A 401 -13.79 -42.15 -33.08
N PRO A 402 -14.88 -42.24 -32.29
CA PRO A 402 -15.33 -41.08 -31.53
C PRO A 402 -14.21 -40.56 -30.62
N PRO A 403 -14.17 -39.25 -30.35
CA PRO A 403 -13.28 -38.71 -29.33
C PRO A 403 -13.47 -39.46 -28.00
N PRO A 404 -12.40 -39.66 -27.23
CA PRO A 404 -12.52 -40.27 -25.91
C PRO A 404 -13.39 -39.39 -24.99
N PRO A 405 -14.09 -39.99 -24.02
CA PRO A 405 -14.74 -39.22 -22.97
C PRO A 405 -13.72 -38.39 -22.18
N ALA A 406 -14.07 -37.16 -21.86
CA ALA A 406 -13.25 -36.23 -21.10
C ALA A 406 -14.13 -35.13 -20.49
N TYR A 407 -13.65 -34.42 -19.48
CA TYR A 407 -14.34 -33.22 -19.01
C TYR A 407 -14.22 -32.07 -20.02
N ALA A 408 -15.15 -31.10 -19.91
CA ALA A 408 -15.12 -29.88 -20.71
C ALA A 408 -13.79 -29.11 -20.56
N TRP A 409 -13.27 -28.97 -19.34
CA TRP A 409 -11.97 -28.33 -19.09
C TRP A 409 -10.80 -29.08 -19.69
N ASP A 410 -10.80 -30.42 -19.65
CA ASP A 410 -9.74 -31.23 -20.25
C ASP A 410 -9.72 -31.07 -21.79
N THR A 411 -10.90 -30.98 -22.39
CA THR A 411 -11.05 -30.78 -23.85
C THR A 411 -10.52 -29.42 -24.29
N ILE A 412 -10.88 -28.36 -23.56
CA ILE A 412 -10.43 -27.00 -23.88
C ILE A 412 -8.97 -26.79 -23.51
N LEU A 413 -8.48 -27.39 -22.42
CA LEU A 413 -7.08 -27.37 -22.03
C LEU A 413 -6.18 -28.01 -23.08
N GLU A 414 -6.52 -29.20 -23.58
CA GLU A 414 -5.77 -29.83 -24.67
C GLU A 414 -5.75 -28.95 -25.92
N LEU A 415 -6.92 -28.41 -26.31
CA LEU A 415 -6.98 -27.48 -27.43
C LEU A 415 -6.09 -26.25 -27.21
N ALA A 416 -6.11 -25.68 -26.00
CA ALA A 416 -5.30 -24.53 -25.64
C ALA A 416 -3.80 -24.84 -25.72
N GLN A 417 -3.33 -25.94 -25.13
CA GLN A 417 -1.92 -26.37 -25.20
C GLN A 417 -1.46 -26.52 -26.65
N VAL A 418 -2.20 -27.27 -27.46
CA VAL A 418 -1.79 -27.51 -28.86
C VAL A 418 -1.76 -26.19 -29.66
N ARG A 419 -2.75 -25.29 -29.45
CA ARG A 419 -2.79 -23.99 -30.14
C ARG A 419 -1.77 -22.99 -29.60
N GLN A 420 -1.42 -23.07 -28.32
CA GLN A 420 -0.40 -22.22 -27.72
C GLN A 420 0.97 -22.45 -28.36
N HIS A 421 1.20 -23.63 -28.94
CA HIS A 421 2.44 -24.01 -29.63
C HIS A 421 2.45 -23.80 -31.14
N ASP A 422 1.38 -23.21 -31.69
CA ASP A 422 1.32 -22.82 -33.10
C ASP A 422 2.53 -21.93 -33.46
N GLY A 423 3.04 -22.10 -34.69
CA GLY A 423 4.26 -21.41 -35.12
C GLY A 423 5.55 -22.16 -34.81
N GLY A 424 5.46 -23.36 -34.20
CA GLY A 424 6.57 -24.28 -34.02
C GLY A 424 7.34 -24.09 -32.71
N LEU A 425 6.68 -23.54 -31.68
CA LEU A 425 7.18 -23.53 -30.31
C LEU A 425 7.15 -24.97 -29.78
N GLY A 426 8.19 -25.36 -29.04
CA GLY A 426 8.16 -26.60 -28.26
C GLY A 426 7.45 -26.42 -26.91
N GLU A 427 7.16 -27.54 -26.25
CA GLU A 427 6.76 -27.57 -24.82
C GLU A 427 7.79 -26.82 -23.97
N GLY A 428 7.31 -25.92 -23.10
CA GLY A 428 8.13 -25.02 -22.29
C GLY A 428 8.76 -23.84 -23.04
N GLU A 429 8.43 -23.63 -24.32
CA GLU A 429 8.86 -22.46 -25.09
C GLU A 429 7.75 -21.42 -25.29
N ALA A 430 6.53 -21.67 -24.79
CA ALA A 430 5.36 -20.83 -25.03
C ALA A 430 4.91 -19.98 -23.83
N ASP A 431 5.85 -19.60 -22.97
CA ASP A 431 5.68 -18.55 -21.95
C ASP A 431 5.07 -17.28 -22.55
N ILE A 432 3.99 -16.82 -21.93
CA ILE A 432 3.25 -15.64 -22.37
C ILE A 432 3.82 -14.44 -21.64
N ALA A 433 4.39 -13.52 -22.41
CA ALA A 433 4.75 -12.18 -21.94
C ALA A 433 4.25 -11.15 -22.94
N PHE A 434 3.50 -10.17 -22.46
CA PHE A 434 3.05 -9.04 -23.27
C PHE A 434 2.98 -7.76 -22.44
N SER A 435 3.33 -6.66 -23.08
CA SER A 435 3.24 -5.33 -22.50
C SER A 435 1.99 -4.64 -23.02
N LEU A 436 1.23 -4.06 -22.10
CA LEU A 436 0.10 -3.20 -22.41
C LEU A 436 0.42 -1.77 -22.02
N THR A 437 -0.15 -0.84 -22.78
CA THR A 437 0.00 0.59 -22.52
C THR A 437 -1.35 1.22 -22.18
N ASP A 438 -1.30 2.23 -21.30
CA ASP A 438 -2.45 3.02 -20.86
C ASP A 438 -3.62 2.15 -20.34
N VAL A 439 -3.32 1.17 -19.47
CA VAL A 439 -4.34 0.26 -18.93
C VAL A 439 -5.12 0.99 -17.82
N PRO A 440 -6.44 1.23 -17.97
CA PRO A 440 -7.22 1.94 -16.96
C PRO A 440 -7.38 1.12 -15.68
N LEU A 441 -7.21 1.76 -14.52
CA LEU A 441 -7.38 1.11 -13.21
C LEU A 441 -8.83 0.71 -12.93
N GLY A 442 -9.80 1.42 -13.50
CA GLY A 442 -11.22 1.17 -13.27
C GLY A 442 -11.79 1.78 -11.98
N VAL A 443 -11.00 2.61 -11.29
CA VAL A 443 -11.37 3.41 -10.12
C VAL A 443 -11.08 4.89 -10.37
N SER A 444 -11.91 5.80 -9.86
CA SER A 444 -11.69 7.24 -10.03
C SER A 444 -10.70 7.79 -9.00
N SER A 445 -10.02 8.90 -9.30
CA SER A 445 -9.16 9.55 -8.30
C SER A 445 -9.92 10.01 -7.05
N ALA A 446 -11.18 10.41 -7.19
CA ALA A 446 -12.01 10.79 -6.05
C ALA A 446 -12.28 9.61 -5.11
N ASP A 447 -12.54 8.43 -5.67
CA ASP A 447 -12.74 7.21 -4.88
C ASP A 447 -11.43 6.78 -4.19
N ILE A 448 -10.30 6.86 -4.91
CA ILE A 448 -8.97 6.59 -4.33
C ILE A 448 -8.70 7.51 -3.14
N VAL A 449 -8.94 8.82 -3.26
CA VAL A 449 -8.67 9.77 -2.17
C VAL A 449 -9.58 9.54 -0.97
N GLU A 450 -10.85 9.20 -1.21
CA GLU A 450 -11.77 8.86 -0.13
C GLU A 450 -11.33 7.61 0.62
N GLU A 451 -10.90 6.57 -0.10
CA GLU A 451 -10.41 5.33 0.49
C GLU A 451 -9.11 5.56 1.28
N ILE A 452 -8.15 6.29 0.72
CA ILE A 452 -6.93 6.69 1.43
C ILE A 452 -7.26 7.44 2.72
N ARG A 453 -8.15 8.43 2.65
CA ARG A 453 -8.55 9.21 3.83
C ARG A 453 -9.19 8.31 4.88
N SER A 454 -10.07 7.39 4.48
CA SER A 454 -10.71 6.45 5.40
C SER A 454 -9.71 5.52 6.06
N ASN A 455 -8.73 5.01 5.30
CA ASN A 455 -7.71 4.09 5.81
C ASN A 455 -6.75 4.78 6.77
N LEU A 456 -6.25 5.97 6.42
CA LEU A 456 -5.38 6.75 7.30
C LEU A 456 -6.11 7.27 8.54
N ALA A 457 -7.41 7.55 8.45
CA ALA A 457 -8.22 7.92 9.61
C ALA A 457 -8.44 6.74 10.57
N ALA A 458 -8.43 5.51 10.06
CA ALA A 458 -8.55 4.29 10.88
C ALA A 458 -7.23 3.93 11.57
N ASP A 459 -6.10 4.40 11.05
CA ASP A 459 -4.77 4.15 11.59
C ASP A 459 -3.90 5.44 11.59
N PRO A 460 -4.14 6.36 12.53
CA PRO A 460 -3.33 7.57 12.65
C PRO A 460 -1.89 7.28 13.07
N VAL A 461 -1.60 6.10 13.64
CA VAL A 461 -0.24 5.69 14.06
C VAL A 461 0.65 5.47 12.84
N ALA A 462 0.09 5.01 11.71
CA ALA A 462 0.84 4.95 10.45
C ALA A 462 1.40 6.31 9.98
N LEU A 463 0.84 7.43 10.48
CA LEU A 463 1.30 8.79 10.18
C LEU A 463 2.25 9.36 11.23
N GLU A 464 2.68 8.58 12.23
CA GLU A 464 3.59 9.01 13.29
C GLU A 464 4.93 9.46 12.75
N ASP A 465 5.65 8.57 12.06
CA ASP A 465 6.91 8.87 11.38
C ASP A 465 6.76 10.08 10.45
N LEU A 466 5.63 10.18 9.73
CA LEU A 466 5.37 11.31 8.85
C LEU A 466 5.26 12.60 9.67
N ALA A 467 4.48 12.62 10.74
CA ALA A 467 4.31 13.78 11.60
C ALA A 467 5.63 14.19 12.28
N GLU A 468 6.43 13.23 12.73
CA GLU A 468 7.74 13.44 13.33
C GLU A 468 8.71 14.09 12.35
N ASN A 469 8.87 13.51 11.16
CA ASN A 469 9.76 14.05 10.12
C ASN A 469 9.35 15.46 9.68
N LEU A 470 8.06 15.78 9.68
CA LEU A 470 7.57 17.11 9.29
C LEU A 470 7.82 18.19 10.35
N LEU A 471 8.04 17.77 11.60
CA LEU A 471 8.15 18.65 12.76
C LEU A 471 9.51 18.54 13.43
N ASP A 472 10.46 17.84 12.83
CA ASP A 472 11.76 17.60 13.43
C ASP A 472 12.48 18.94 13.65
N ASN A 473 12.48 19.33 14.92
CA ASN A 473 13.14 20.48 15.49
C ASN A 473 13.75 20.11 16.85
N SER A 474 13.93 18.80 17.07
CA SER A 474 14.68 18.27 18.19
C SER A 474 16.15 18.70 18.05
N ASP A 475 16.82 18.92 19.17
CA ASP A 475 18.23 19.31 19.16
C ASP A 475 18.92 18.74 20.39
N GLY A 476 19.99 17.97 20.15
CA GLY A 476 20.71 17.21 21.16
C GLY A 476 19.92 16.03 21.74
N PHE A 477 20.53 15.32 22.69
CA PHE A 477 20.02 14.07 23.23
C PHE A 477 19.52 14.26 24.66
N SER A 478 18.25 14.64 24.79
CA SER A 478 17.64 14.81 26.12
C SER A 478 17.51 13.48 26.85
N ASP A 479 17.74 13.47 28.16
CA ASP A 479 17.35 12.37 29.05
C ASP A 479 15.97 12.61 29.68
N PHE A 480 15.59 13.87 29.85
CA PHE A 480 14.25 14.26 30.29
C PHE A 480 13.93 15.68 29.82
N TYR A 481 12.64 16.01 29.80
CA TYR A 481 12.15 17.34 29.45
C TYR A 481 11.08 17.86 30.39
N TYR A 482 10.92 19.19 30.39
CA TYR A 482 9.96 19.89 31.24
C TYR A 482 8.61 20.04 30.53
N TRP A 483 7.56 19.58 31.20
CA TRP A 483 6.19 19.61 30.70
C TRP A 483 5.25 20.39 31.63
N LYS A 484 4.25 21.05 31.03
CA LYS A 484 3.06 21.50 31.74
C LYS A 484 1.81 21.18 30.91
N PRO A 485 0.73 20.68 31.55
CA PRO A 485 -0.53 20.43 30.86
C PRO A 485 -1.13 21.69 30.23
N ALA A 486 -1.98 21.47 29.22
CA ALA A 486 -2.65 22.53 28.48
C ALA A 486 -3.44 23.48 29.40
N PRO A 487 -3.59 24.76 29.02
CA PRO A 487 -4.51 25.66 29.70
C PRO A 487 -5.93 25.08 29.75
N GLY A 488 -6.50 24.94 30.94
CA GLY A 488 -7.84 24.35 31.12
C GLY A 488 -7.85 22.83 31.39
N ALA A 489 -6.67 22.21 31.46
CA ALA A 489 -6.50 20.83 31.92
C ALA A 489 -7.18 20.59 33.28
N ALA A 490 -7.56 19.34 33.53
CA ALA A 490 -8.20 18.93 34.78
C ALA A 490 -7.32 19.28 36.00
N GLU A 491 -7.93 19.79 37.07
CA GLU A 491 -7.21 20.26 38.26
C GLU A 491 -6.28 19.20 38.88
N ALA A 492 -6.59 17.91 38.69
CA ALA A 492 -5.78 16.79 39.13
C ALA A 492 -4.39 16.75 38.49
N ILE A 493 -4.27 17.13 37.20
CA ILE A 493 -3.03 17.02 36.43
C ILE A 493 -2.26 18.34 36.33
N VAL A 494 -2.91 19.49 36.59
CA VAL A 494 -2.25 20.81 36.58
C VAL A 494 -1.02 20.80 37.48
N GLY A 495 0.15 21.18 36.96
CA GLY A 495 1.40 21.20 37.72
C GLY A 495 2.63 21.46 36.85
N ASP A 496 3.79 21.30 37.47
CA ASP A 496 5.09 21.24 36.81
C ASP A 496 5.52 19.78 36.77
N TRP A 497 5.85 19.27 35.59
CA TRP A 497 6.16 17.86 35.39
C TRP A 497 7.50 17.70 34.69
N LEU A 498 8.21 16.63 35.05
CA LEU A 498 9.35 16.14 34.28
C LEU A 498 8.93 14.82 33.61
N PHE A 499 9.17 14.72 32.32
CA PHE A 499 8.93 13.55 31.50
C PHE A 499 10.29 12.97 31.13
N PHE A 500 10.48 11.69 31.43
CA PHE A 500 11.69 10.96 31.05
C PHE A 500 11.51 10.42 29.63
N VAL A 501 12.52 10.57 28.77
CA VAL A 501 12.40 10.24 27.34
C VAL A 501 12.13 8.75 27.10
N THR A 502 11.41 8.43 26.02
CA THR A 502 11.20 7.05 25.53
C THR A 502 12.09 6.75 24.33
N GLU A 503 11.98 5.53 23.80
CA GLU A 503 12.66 5.15 22.56
C GLU A 503 12.14 5.98 21.37
N ASP A 504 10.85 6.30 21.38
CA ASP A 504 10.16 7.07 20.32
C ASP A 504 10.61 8.54 20.27
N ASP A 505 11.16 9.09 21.36
CA ASP A 505 11.73 10.45 21.36
C ASP A 505 13.12 10.53 20.68
N ILE A 506 13.70 9.40 20.28
CA ILE A 506 15.02 9.36 19.64
C ILE A 506 14.81 9.41 18.11
N PRO A 507 15.37 10.41 17.41
CA PRO A 507 15.27 10.49 15.95
C PRO A 507 15.75 9.21 15.26
N VAL A 508 14.98 8.73 14.28
CA VAL A 508 15.25 7.53 13.49
C VAL A 508 15.41 7.89 12.02
N ASP A 509 16.48 7.40 11.38
CA ASP A 509 16.69 7.49 9.94
C ASP A 509 16.81 6.09 9.30
N ASP A 510 17.09 6.02 7.98
CA ASP A 510 17.28 4.75 7.26
C ASP A 510 18.43 3.87 7.84
N SER A 511 19.32 4.43 8.66
CA SER A 511 20.40 3.72 9.36
C SER A 511 19.98 3.23 10.76
N GLY A 512 18.76 3.55 11.20
CA GLY A 512 18.22 3.28 12.52
C GLY A 512 18.23 4.51 13.44
N PRO A 513 17.98 4.31 14.75
CA PRO A 513 17.96 5.42 15.70
C PRO A 513 19.34 6.08 15.82
N GLU A 514 19.39 7.41 15.93
CA GLU A 514 20.64 8.18 16.05
C GLU A 514 21.51 7.75 17.24
N ARG A 515 20.86 7.22 18.30
CA ARG A 515 21.53 6.57 19.43
C ARG A 515 20.69 5.40 19.97
N PRO A 516 21.31 4.40 20.62
CA PRO A 516 20.56 3.34 21.27
C PRO A 516 19.84 3.84 22.53
N TYR A 517 18.61 3.36 22.77
CA TYR A 517 17.91 3.55 24.04
C TYR A 517 18.51 2.64 25.13
N ALA A 518 19.57 3.10 25.79
CA ALA A 518 20.43 2.28 26.66
C ALA A 518 20.19 2.47 28.17
N TYR A 519 19.01 2.93 28.58
CA TYR A 519 18.67 3.17 29.99
C TYR A 519 18.33 1.87 30.74
N ALA A 520 19.08 1.55 31.79
CA ALA A 520 18.79 0.36 32.61
C ALA A 520 17.63 0.59 33.60
N ASN A 521 17.47 1.83 34.08
CA ASN A 521 16.45 2.22 35.04
C ASN A 521 15.76 3.53 34.58
N PRO A 522 14.91 3.51 33.53
CA PRO A 522 14.23 4.71 33.05
C PRO A 522 13.29 5.29 34.13
N GLY A 523 13.24 6.62 34.22
CA GLY A 523 12.39 7.38 35.13
C GLY A 523 13.12 8.03 36.32
N PHE A 524 12.36 8.44 37.32
CA PHE A 524 12.85 9.23 38.47
C PHE A 524 12.73 8.45 39.78
N PHE A 525 13.74 8.56 40.65
CA PHE A 525 13.89 7.74 41.86
C PHE A 525 14.12 8.59 43.12
N ALA A 526 13.80 8.02 44.29
CA ALA A 526 13.97 8.68 45.58
C ALA A 526 15.41 8.58 46.13
N ASP A 527 16.24 7.71 45.57
CA ASP A 527 17.57 7.39 46.09
C ASP A 527 18.61 7.14 44.98
N ALA A 528 19.89 7.45 45.27
CA ALA A 528 21.01 7.26 44.34
C ALA A 528 21.30 5.79 43.97
N GLY A 529 20.71 4.83 44.69
CA GLY A 529 20.76 3.42 44.35
C GLY A 529 19.70 2.99 43.34
N LEU A 530 18.81 3.91 42.92
CA LEU A 530 17.70 3.69 42.00
C LEU A 530 16.75 2.58 42.47
N SER A 531 16.59 2.45 43.79
CA SER A 531 15.83 1.35 44.39
C SER A 531 14.34 1.64 44.58
N GLN A 532 13.98 2.92 44.69
CA GLN A 532 12.61 3.38 44.89
C GLN A 532 12.20 4.34 43.76
N LYS A 533 11.53 3.83 42.73
CA LYS A 533 10.94 4.63 41.65
C LYS A 533 9.81 5.52 42.18
N LEU A 534 9.81 6.77 41.75
CA LEU A 534 8.82 7.81 42.08
C LEU A 534 7.96 8.20 40.88
N SER A 535 8.50 8.05 39.67
CA SER A 535 7.76 8.30 38.44
C SER A 535 6.75 7.19 38.12
N SER A 536 5.81 7.50 37.23
CA SER A 536 4.84 6.54 36.69
C SER A 536 4.39 6.94 35.30
N THR A 537 3.85 5.99 34.55
CA THR A 537 3.25 6.16 33.22
C THR A 537 1.76 6.54 33.28
N GLU A 538 1.36 7.34 34.27
CA GLU A 538 -0.04 7.81 34.35
C GLU A 538 -0.40 8.65 33.11
N LEU A 539 -1.65 8.50 32.63
CA LEU A 539 -2.17 9.26 31.49
C LEU A 539 -2.24 10.75 31.85
N ILE A 540 -1.39 11.57 31.22
CA ILE A 540 -1.33 13.02 31.41
C ILE A 540 -1.35 13.68 30.04
N ASP A 541 -2.44 14.40 29.73
CA ASP A 541 -2.56 15.19 28.51
C ASP A 541 -2.37 14.37 27.22
N GLY A 542 -2.93 13.16 27.18
CA GLY A 542 -2.87 12.23 26.04
C GLY A 542 -1.74 11.20 26.13
N ASP A 543 -0.67 11.50 26.87
CA ASP A 543 0.50 10.63 26.98
C ASP A 543 0.33 9.61 28.11
N ASP A 544 0.58 8.32 27.85
CA ASP A 544 0.73 7.24 28.84
C ASP A 544 1.99 6.36 28.64
N SER A 545 2.91 6.76 27.75
CA SER A 545 4.14 6.03 27.47
C SER A 545 5.31 6.47 28.36
N HIS A 546 5.41 7.76 28.68
CA HIS A 546 6.56 8.31 29.40
C HIS A 546 6.49 8.07 30.91
N GLU A 547 7.67 7.90 31.53
CA GLU A 547 7.82 7.96 33.00
C GLU A 547 7.76 9.42 33.47
N LYS A 548 6.73 9.76 34.25
CA LYS A 548 6.41 11.15 34.62
C LYS A 548 6.47 11.36 36.13
N ILE A 549 6.90 12.54 36.54
CA ILE A 549 6.81 12.97 37.93
C ILE A 549 6.43 14.44 38.04
N ARG A 550 5.48 14.73 38.93
CA ARG A 550 5.12 16.10 39.31
C ARG A 550 6.14 16.62 40.31
N VAL A 551 6.67 17.81 40.06
CA VAL A 551 7.73 18.41 40.86
C VAL A 551 7.30 19.71 41.52
N ALA A 552 7.90 20.00 42.67
CA ALA A 552 7.80 21.24 43.41
C ALA A 552 9.19 21.71 43.90
N PRO A 553 9.37 23.02 44.13
CA PRO A 553 10.60 23.52 44.73
C PRO A 553 10.94 22.81 46.05
N GLY A 554 12.18 22.34 46.17
CA GLY A 554 12.69 21.57 47.30
C GLY A 554 12.66 20.06 47.11
N ASP A 555 12.08 19.56 46.02
CA ASP A 555 12.14 18.13 45.69
C ASP A 555 13.57 17.71 45.30
N THR A 556 13.91 16.47 45.63
CA THR A 556 15.20 15.85 45.27
C THR A 556 14.91 14.51 44.61
N LEU A 557 15.41 14.34 43.38
CA LEU A 557 15.20 13.16 42.55
C LEU A 557 16.53 12.58 42.11
N TYR A 558 16.54 11.29 41.80
CA TYR A 558 17.70 10.60 41.23
C TYR A 558 17.32 9.94 39.91
N VAL A 559 18.23 9.98 38.95
CA VAL A 559 17.97 9.54 37.57
C VAL A 559 19.25 8.98 36.96
N GLU A 560 19.12 8.03 36.03
CA GLU A 560 20.21 7.39 35.31
C GLU A 560 20.29 7.92 33.88
N ASP A 561 21.50 8.16 33.36
CA ASP A 561 21.72 8.46 31.93
C ASP A 561 21.83 7.18 31.08
N ASP A 562 21.97 7.34 29.77
CA ASP A 562 22.06 6.25 28.78
C ASP A 562 23.37 5.44 28.87
N VAL A 563 24.32 5.84 29.72
CA VAL A 563 25.58 5.12 29.97
C VAL A 563 25.73 4.64 31.41
N GLY A 564 24.66 4.73 32.23
CA GLY A 564 24.57 4.15 33.57
C GLY A 564 25.15 5.01 34.70
N ARG A 565 25.37 6.30 34.47
CA ARG A 565 25.75 7.28 35.50
C ARG A 565 24.49 7.77 36.21
N VAL A 566 24.64 8.14 37.48
CA VAL A 566 23.49 8.60 38.29
C VAL A 566 23.64 10.05 38.65
N TYR A 567 22.57 10.80 38.47
CA TYR A 567 22.47 12.22 38.76
C TYR A 567 21.45 12.48 39.85
N CYS A 568 21.75 13.45 40.70
CA CYS A 568 20.84 14.03 41.68
C CYS A 568 20.30 15.34 41.10
N ILE A 569 18.98 15.43 40.98
CA ILE A 569 18.25 16.63 40.56
C ILE A 569 17.69 17.30 41.81
N GLU A 570 18.10 18.54 42.09
CA GLU A 570 17.46 19.40 43.09
C GLU A 570 16.57 20.43 42.38
N VAL A 571 15.27 20.39 42.68
CA VAL A 571 14.29 21.32 42.09
C VAL A 571 14.31 22.62 42.89
N LEU A 572 14.62 23.74 42.23
CA LEU A 572 14.81 25.02 42.90
C LEU A 572 13.54 25.89 42.88
N GLU A 573 13.61 27.01 43.59
CA GLU A 573 12.58 28.06 43.51
C GLU A 573 12.43 28.56 42.08
N LYS A 574 11.18 28.63 41.61
CA LYS A 574 10.89 28.96 40.21
C LYS A 574 11.24 30.42 39.90
N PRO A 575 12.02 30.71 38.85
CA PRO A 575 12.27 32.08 38.40
C PRO A 575 10.98 32.79 37.93
N SER A 576 10.05 32.03 37.37
CA SER A 576 8.75 32.51 36.90
C SER A 576 7.75 31.34 36.77
N PRO A 577 6.45 31.58 36.55
CA PRO A 577 5.46 30.51 36.39
C PRO A 577 5.78 29.49 35.28
N ASN A 578 6.57 29.87 34.27
CA ASN A 578 6.90 29.09 33.08
C ASN A 578 8.39 28.73 32.98
N ARG A 579 9.11 28.80 34.10
CA ARG A 579 10.52 28.41 34.19
C ARG A 579 10.75 27.50 35.39
N LEU A 580 11.64 26.53 35.23
CA LEU A 580 12.04 25.58 36.25
C LEU A 580 13.57 25.58 36.34
N ASP A 581 14.10 25.95 37.50
CA ASP A 581 15.54 25.88 37.77
C ASP A 581 15.85 24.54 38.44
N LEU A 582 16.88 23.86 37.94
CA LEU A 582 17.37 22.59 38.45
C LEU A 582 18.87 22.70 38.75
N ASP A 583 19.31 22.15 39.88
CA ASP A 583 20.73 21.87 40.11
C ASP A 583 20.95 20.35 39.86
N LEU A 584 21.79 20.03 38.88
CA LEU A 584 22.15 18.67 38.48
C LEU A 584 23.53 18.33 39.01
N THR A 585 23.61 17.29 39.84
CA THR A 585 24.86 16.82 40.41
C THR A 585 25.12 15.38 40.05
N ARG A 586 26.26 15.07 39.41
CA ARG A 586 26.64 13.68 39.18
C ARG A 586 27.04 13.01 40.48
N VAL A 587 26.35 11.95 40.88
CA VAL A 587 26.58 11.23 42.15
C VAL A 587 27.17 9.83 41.96
N LYS A 588 27.19 9.30 40.73
CA LYS A 588 27.81 8.01 40.41
C LYS A 588 28.47 7.97 39.04
#